data_AF-A0A661R917-F1
#
_entry.id   AF-A0A661R917-F1
#
_cell.length_a   1.000
_cell.length_b   1.000
_cell.length_c   1.000
_cell.angle_alpha   90.00
_cell.angle_beta   90.00
_cell.angle_gamma   90.00
#
_symmetry.space_group_name_H-M   'P 1'
#
loop_
_entity.id
_entity.type
_entity.pdbx_description
1 polymer ?
#
loop_
_entity_poly.entity_id
_entity_poly.type
_entity_poly.pdbx_seq_one_letter_code
_entity_poly.pdbx_strand_id
1 'polypeptide(L)'
;MKEKTICLYGGPVFDGEQLLERGAIIFDEQGIKSIEAGDYKKGVDSAIDVKGKLIAPGLVDLHSDALEKCIEIRPGVYFDTEFALQNLDRRLALCGITTFCHAISFAEDEFGLRSPRKAEELVRLVHKFKNSNRASIHHLVHARFEISNFGAESVIFRLIREDLIDMVSLMDHTPGQGQFKTFEAYAAYQTGVHKVTPEQIAALVERKV
;
A
#
# COMPACT_ATOMS: atom_id res chain seq x y z
N MET A 1 -12.00 -28.39 16.25
CA MET A 1 -13.09 -27.55 16.81
C MET A 1 -13.95 -27.11 15.65
N LYS A 2 -15.27 -27.00 15.80
CA LYS A 2 -16.14 -26.56 14.71
C LYS A 2 -15.93 -25.05 14.53
N GLU A 3 -15.64 -24.59 13.32
CA GLU A 3 -15.44 -23.16 13.03
C GLU A 3 -16.74 -22.40 13.29
N LYS A 4 -16.63 -21.27 13.99
CA LYS A 4 -17.80 -20.50 14.44
C LYS A 4 -18.30 -19.64 13.30
N THR A 5 -19.51 -19.91 12.83
CA THR A 5 -20.12 -19.17 11.73
C THR A 5 -20.74 -17.86 12.22
N ILE A 6 -20.43 -16.75 11.54
CA ILE A 6 -20.92 -15.40 11.83
C ILE A 6 -21.82 -14.93 10.69
N CYS A 7 -22.92 -14.26 11.05
CA CYS A 7 -23.81 -13.58 10.12
C CYS A 7 -23.86 -12.08 10.40
N LEU A 8 -23.62 -11.23 9.41
CA LEU A 8 -24.00 -9.81 9.45
C LEU A 8 -25.32 -9.65 8.69
N TYR A 9 -26.27 -8.90 9.25
CA TYR A 9 -27.59 -8.69 8.65
C TYR A 9 -28.15 -7.32 9.03
N GLY A 10 -29.29 -6.92 8.44
CA GLY A 10 -30.07 -5.76 8.91
C GLY A 10 -29.69 -4.46 8.21
N GLY A 11 -29.02 -4.55 7.06
CA GLY A 11 -28.66 -3.43 6.21
C GLY A 11 -28.47 -3.87 4.75
N PRO A 12 -28.12 -2.94 3.85
CA PRO A 12 -27.80 -3.28 2.48
C PRO A 12 -26.47 -4.04 2.39
N VAL A 13 -26.37 -4.96 1.44
CA VAL A 13 -25.15 -5.74 1.16
C VAL A 13 -24.72 -5.47 -0.28
N PHE A 14 -23.54 -4.89 -0.45
CA PHE A 14 -22.86 -4.80 -1.74
C PHE A 14 -21.82 -5.92 -1.81
N ASP A 15 -21.86 -6.73 -2.86
CA ASP A 15 -20.91 -7.86 -3.04
C ASP A 15 -19.71 -7.50 -3.95
N GLY A 16 -19.68 -6.27 -4.48
CA GLY A 16 -18.69 -5.82 -5.47
C GLY A 16 -19.29 -5.62 -6.87
N GLU A 17 -20.46 -6.20 -7.13
CA GLU A 17 -21.16 -6.10 -8.43
C GLU A 17 -22.60 -5.63 -8.25
N GLN A 18 -23.31 -6.17 -7.25
CA GLN A 18 -24.73 -5.96 -7.01
C GLN A 18 -24.98 -5.44 -5.60
N LEU A 19 -26.03 -4.63 -5.47
CA LEU A 19 -26.52 -4.13 -4.20
C LEU A 19 -27.84 -4.83 -3.84
N LEU A 20 -27.81 -5.62 -2.78
CA LEU A 20 -29.02 -6.07 -2.11
C LEU A 20 -29.46 -4.99 -1.13
N GLU A 21 -30.60 -4.33 -1.38
CA GLU A 21 -31.16 -3.30 -0.49
C GLU A 21 -31.36 -3.80 0.95
N ARG A 22 -31.57 -5.11 1.11
CA ARG A 22 -31.56 -5.79 2.39
C ARG A 22 -31.01 -7.19 2.23
N GLY A 23 -29.92 -7.49 2.92
CA GLY A 23 -29.27 -8.78 2.81
C GLY A 23 -28.54 -9.20 4.10
N ALA A 24 -27.99 -10.40 4.03
CA ALA A 24 -27.15 -10.99 5.05
C ALA A 24 -25.93 -11.64 4.41
N ILE A 25 -24.79 -11.57 5.10
CA ILE A 25 -23.56 -12.27 4.73
C ILE A 25 -23.19 -13.25 5.83
N ILE A 26 -22.90 -14.48 5.44
CA ILE A 26 -22.51 -15.58 6.33
C ILE A 26 -21.06 -15.95 6.03
N PHE A 27 -20.21 -16.00 7.05
CA PHE A 27 -18.79 -16.32 6.91
C PHE A 27 -18.23 -17.02 8.15
N ASP A 28 -17.07 -17.64 7.98
CA ASP A 28 -16.23 -18.15 9.06
C ASP A 28 -14.74 -17.84 8.79
N GLU A 29 -13.82 -18.51 9.47
CA GLU A 29 -12.38 -18.31 9.33
C GLU A 29 -11.85 -18.67 7.94
N GLN A 30 -12.56 -19.49 7.17
CA GLN A 30 -12.20 -19.84 5.79
C GLN A 30 -12.78 -18.85 4.76
N GLY A 31 -13.62 -17.92 5.20
CA GLY A 31 -14.19 -16.87 4.35
C GLY A 31 -15.70 -16.93 4.22
N ILE A 32 -16.21 -16.28 3.17
CA ILE A 32 -17.64 -16.12 2.91
C ILE A 32 -18.26 -17.44 2.47
N LYS A 33 -19.35 -17.85 3.12
CA LYS A 33 -20.11 -19.07 2.80
C LYS A 33 -21.31 -18.78 1.93
N SER A 34 -22.04 -17.70 2.23
CA SER A 34 -23.15 -17.26 1.39
C SER A 34 -23.49 -15.80 1.62
N ILE A 35 -24.15 -15.22 0.61
CA ILE A 35 -24.79 -13.91 0.66
C ILE A 35 -26.25 -14.15 0.30
N GLU A 36 -27.15 -13.72 1.18
CA GLU A 36 -28.59 -14.00 1.08
C GLU A 36 -29.38 -12.70 1.06
N ALA A 37 -30.49 -12.67 0.34
CA ALA A 37 -31.45 -11.57 0.42
C ALA A 37 -32.27 -11.66 1.72
N GLY A 38 -32.55 -10.50 2.34
CA GLY A 38 -33.27 -10.37 3.60
C GLY A 38 -32.41 -10.59 4.86
N ASP A 39 -33.05 -10.58 6.03
CA ASP A 39 -32.37 -10.72 7.33
C ASP A 39 -32.24 -12.20 7.74
N TYR A 40 -31.48 -12.98 6.97
CA TYR A 40 -31.25 -14.39 7.25
C TYR A 40 -30.42 -14.58 8.54
N LYS A 41 -30.86 -15.46 9.46
CA LYS A 41 -30.15 -15.72 10.75
C LYS A 41 -30.21 -17.18 11.22
N LYS A 42 -30.77 -18.09 10.44
CA LYS A 42 -31.02 -19.46 10.91
C LYS A 42 -29.75 -20.30 10.79
N GLY A 43 -29.43 -21.05 11.85
CA GLY A 43 -28.35 -22.05 11.84
C GLY A 43 -26.93 -21.50 11.93
N VAL A 44 -26.75 -20.22 12.29
CA VAL A 44 -25.43 -19.60 12.51
C VAL A 44 -25.11 -19.52 14.01
N ASP A 45 -23.83 -19.57 14.36
CA ASP A 45 -23.39 -19.52 15.77
C ASP A 45 -23.44 -18.10 16.36
N SER A 46 -23.35 -17.07 15.51
CA SER A 46 -23.45 -15.66 15.91
C SER A 46 -24.09 -14.83 14.82
N ALA A 47 -24.99 -13.93 15.20
CA ALA A 47 -25.63 -12.98 14.29
C ALA A 47 -25.48 -11.55 14.82
N ILE A 48 -25.09 -10.63 13.95
CA ILE A 48 -24.80 -9.23 14.27
C ILE A 48 -25.68 -8.34 13.39
N ASP A 49 -26.52 -7.53 14.04
CA ASP A 49 -27.32 -6.50 13.38
C ASP A 49 -26.46 -5.27 13.05
N VAL A 50 -26.31 -4.94 11.77
CA VAL A 50 -25.55 -3.76 11.34
C VAL A 50 -26.36 -2.47 11.46
N LYS A 51 -27.65 -2.55 11.83
CA LYS A 51 -28.56 -1.43 12.10
C LYS A 51 -28.66 -0.47 10.91
N GLY A 52 -28.95 -1.01 9.73
CA GLY A 52 -29.12 -0.27 8.49
C GLY A 52 -27.83 0.19 7.82
N LYS A 53 -26.65 -0.15 8.36
CA LYS A 53 -25.37 0.20 7.72
C LYS A 53 -25.08 -0.70 6.52
N LEU A 54 -24.37 -0.14 5.55
CA LEU A 54 -23.87 -0.89 4.40
C LEU A 54 -22.82 -1.92 4.82
N ILE A 55 -23.00 -3.14 4.37
CA ILE A 55 -21.98 -4.19 4.34
C ILE A 55 -21.39 -4.17 2.93
N ALA A 56 -20.07 -4.03 2.83
CA ALA A 56 -19.35 -3.98 1.56
C ALA A 56 -17.97 -4.65 1.70
N PRO A 57 -17.33 -5.03 0.58
CA PRO A 57 -15.95 -5.52 0.62
C PRO A 57 -15.02 -4.46 1.21
N GLY A 58 -14.00 -4.93 1.94
CA GLY A 58 -12.96 -4.04 2.44
C GLY A 58 -12.21 -3.36 1.30
N LEU A 59 -11.79 -2.11 1.53
CA LEU A 59 -11.09 -1.34 0.50
C LEU A 59 -9.70 -1.91 0.23
N VAL A 60 -9.30 -1.84 -1.04
CA VAL A 60 -7.97 -2.23 -1.52
C VAL A 60 -7.26 -0.97 -2.01
N ASP A 61 -6.18 -0.58 -1.33
CA ASP A 61 -5.31 0.52 -1.76
C ASP A 61 -4.08 -0.06 -2.45
N LEU A 62 -3.98 0.15 -3.76
CA LEU A 62 -2.92 -0.42 -4.60
C LEU A 62 -1.68 0.47 -4.67
N HIS A 63 -1.73 1.72 -4.20
CA HIS A 63 -0.60 2.63 -4.36
C HIS A 63 -0.60 3.77 -3.34
N SER A 64 0.26 3.67 -2.34
CA SER A 64 0.39 4.72 -1.35
C SER A 64 1.81 4.84 -0.79
N ASP A 65 2.30 6.07 -0.71
CA ASP A 65 3.58 6.47 -0.10
C ASP A 65 3.41 6.81 1.40
N ALA A 66 2.28 6.45 2.01
CA ALA A 66 1.95 6.83 3.38
C ALA A 66 2.95 6.33 4.42
N LEU A 67 3.58 5.16 4.20
CA LEU A 67 4.60 4.64 5.11
C LEU A 67 5.82 5.56 5.17
N GLU A 68 6.26 6.10 4.02
CA GLU A 68 7.36 7.06 3.94
C GLU A 68 7.05 8.29 4.81
N LYS A 69 5.85 8.84 4.69
CA LYS A 69 5.37 10.00 5.47
C LYS A 69 5.17 9.70 6.95
N CYS A 70 4.95 8.44 7.32
CA CYS A 70 4.88 8.03 8.73
C CYS A 70 6.28 7.88 9.36
N ILE A 71 7.29 7.56 8.56
CA ILE A 71 8.68 7.42 9.01
C ILE A 71 9.37 8.78 9.01
N GLU A 72 9.26 9.53 7.92
CA GLU A 72 9.81 10.88 7.78
C GLU A 72 8.70 11.92 7.95
N ILE A 73 8.27 12.11 9.20
CA ILE A 73 7.18 13.05 9.55
C ILE A 73 7.56 14.50 9.18
N ARG A 74 8.87 14.80 9.21
CA ARG A 74 9.45 16.05 8.74
C ARG A 74 10.77 15.75 8.03
N PRO A 75 11.14 16.53 7.00
CA PRO A 75 12.38 16.31 6.25
C PRO A 75 13.61 16.17 7.18
N GLY A 76 14.33 15.06 7.05
CA GLY A 76 15.53 14.75 7.82
C GLY A 76 15.30 14.22 9.25
N VAL A 77 14.04 14.07 9.69
CA VAL A 77 13.71 13.51 11.02
C VAL A 77 13.00 12.18 10.84
N TYR A 78 13.68 11.11 11.24
CA TYR A 78 13.21 9.74 11.08
C TYR A 78 12.65 9.18 12.38
N PHE A 79 11.45 8.64 12.29
CA PHE A 79 10.78 7.92 13.36
C PHE A 79 11.05 6.41 13.25
N ASP A 80 10.80 5.68 14.33
CA ASP A 80 10.98 4.22 14.34
C ASP A 80 10.07 3.55 13.30
N THR A 81 10.67 2.73 12.43
CA THR A 81 9.97 2.16 11.28
C THR A 81 8.97 1.08 11.67
N GLU A 82 9.26 0.28 12.71
CA GLU A 82 8.32 -0.75 13.18
C GLU A 82 7.08 -0.09 13.82
N PHE A 83 7.29 0.97 14.60
CA PHE A 83 6.22 1.74 15.22
C PHE A 83 5.40 2.49 14.17
N ALA A 84 6.03 3.12 13.17
CA ALA A 84 5.35 3.79 12.07
C ALA A 84 4.42 2.83 11.32
N LEU A 85 4.92 1.63 10.97
CA LEU A 85 4.14 0.62 10.26
C LEU A 85 2.95 0.10 11.10
N GLN A 86 3.14 -0.18 12.39
CA GLN A 86 2.05 -0.61 13.28
C GLN A 86 0.95 0.44 13.43
N ASN A 87 1.31 1.71 13.51
CA ASN A 87 0.32 2.79 13.60
C ASN A 87 -0.41 3.00 12.27
N LEU A 88 0.30 2.86 11.15
CA LEU A 88 -0.30 2.89 9.83
C LEU A 88 -1.33 1.76 9.65
N ASP A 89 -0.97 0.51 9.97
CA ASP A 89 -1.87 -0.67 9.94
C ASP A 89 -3.22 -0.41 10.65
N ARG A 90 -3.16 0.08 11.90
CA ARG A 90 -4.37 0.40 12.68
C ARG A 90 -5.21 1.51 12.05
N ARG A 91 -4.56 2.55 11.53
CA ARG A 91 -5.26 3.66 10.87
C ARG A 91 -5.96 3.19 9.60
N LEU A 92 -5.31 2.35 8.81
CA LEU A 92 -5.89 1.79 7.59
C LEU A 92 -7.10 0.91 7.91
N ALA A 93 -6.99 0.03 8.91
CA ALA A 93 -8.11 -0.80 9.37
C ALA A 93 -9.31 0.05 9.83
N LEU A 94 -9.08 1.13 10.57
CA LEU A 94 -10.12 2.07 11.01
C LEU A 94 -10.79 2.82 9.84
N CYS A 95 -10.10 2.97 8.72
CA CYS A 95 -10.63 3.54 7.48
C CYS A 95 -11.33 2.52 6.57
N GLY A 96 -11.44 1.25 6.98
CA GLY A 96 -12.04 0.19 6.18
C GLY A 96 -11.15 -0.35 5.06
N ILE A 97 -9.85 0.00 5.07
CA ILE A 97 -8.86 -0.61 4.17
C ILE A 97 -8.44 -1.94 4.75
N THR A 98 -8.53 -2.99 3.94
CA THR A 98 -8.21 -4.37 4.35
C THR A 98 -7.03 -4.96 3.58
N THR A 99 -6.66 -4.34 2.45
CA THR A 99 -5.46 -4.67 1.69
C THR A 99 -4.75 -3.39 1.27
N PHE A 100 -3.45 -3.29 1.55
CA PHE A 100 -2.66 -2.09 1.34
C PHE A 100 -1.31 -2.41 0.69
N CYS A 101 -1.04 -1.80 -0.46
CA CYS A 101 0.22 -1.91 -1.18
C CYS A 101 1.13 -0.73 -0.84
N HIS A 102 2.25 -1.02 -0.18
CA HIS A 102 3.28 -0.04 0.14
C HIS A 102 4.06 0.34 -1.12
N ALA A 103 3.89 1.57 -1.60
CA ALA A 103 4.55 2.06 -2.81
C ALA A 103 5.97 2.55 -2.47
N ILE A 104 6.95 1.65 -2.53
CA ILE A 104 8.35 1.89 -2.14
C ILE A 104 9.18 2.27 -3.37
N SER A 105 9.79 3.46 -3.33
CA SER A 105 10.65 3.98 -4.41
C SER A 105 12.06 3.38 -4.36
N PHE A 106 12.59 2.99 -5.52
CA PHE A 106 13.97 2.57 -5.75
C PHE A 106 14.65 3.57 -6.71
N ALA A 107 15.19 4.65 -6.17
CA ALA A 107 15.89 5.69 -6.94
C ALA A 107 17.22 6.07 -6.27
N GLU A 108 18.34 5.98 -7.00
CA GLU A 108 19.70 6.07 -6.42
C GLU A 108 20.16 7.50 -6.11
N ASP A 109 19.41 8.52 -6.55
CA ASP A 109 19.76 9.94 -6.37
C ASP A 109 18.78 10.71 -5.47
N GLU A 110 17.86 10.02 -4.79
CA GLU A 110 16.99 10.65 -3.80
C GLU A 110 17.58 10.47 -2.39
N PHE A 111 17.98 11.57 -1.76
CA PHE A 111 18.39 11.57 -0.35
C PHE A 111 17.26 10.99 0.53
N GLY A 112 17.61 10.11 1.48
CA GLY A 112 16.68 9.62 2.51
C GLY A 112 16.10 8.22 2.25
N LEU A 113 14.79 8.05 2.50
CA LEU A 113 14.11 6.74 2.51
C LEU A 113 14.06 6.03 1.16
N ARG A 114 14.36 6.74 0.08
CA ARG A 114 14.20 6.26 -1.30
C ARG A 114 15.48 5.67 -1.92
N SER A 115 16.60 5.71 -1.17
CA SER A 115 17.81 4.99 -1.58
C SER A 115 17.56 3.49 -1.68
N PRO A 116 18.18 2.76 -2.64
CA PRO A 116 17.93 1.33 -2.85
C PRO A 116 18.12 0.46 -1.60
N ARG A 117 19.12 0.79 -0.77
CA ARG A 117 19.37 0.09 0.50
C ARG A 117 18.21 0.29 1.48
N LYS A 118 17.70 1.51 1.61
CA LYS A 118 16.61 1.81 2.55
C LYS A 118 15.28 1.25 2.05
N ALA A 119 15.06 1.30 0.75
CA ALA A 119 13.94 0.64 0.09
C ALA A 119 13.93 -0.87 0.40
N GLU A 120 15.06 -1.56 0.26
CA GLU A 120 15.17 -2.98 0.62
C GLU A 120 14.88 -3.24 2.12
N GLU A 121 15.40 -2.41 3.02
CA GLU A 121 15.09 -2.51 4.46
C GLU A 121 13.58 -2.40 4.72
N LEU A 122 12.88 -1.48 4.04
CA LEU A 122 11.44 -1.31 4.15
C LEU A 122 10.67 -2.49 3.58
N VAL A 123 11.07 -3.02 2.42
CA VAL A 123 10.46 -4.22 1.82
C VAL A 123 10.52 -5.39 2.81
N ARG A 124 11.70 -5.65 3.38
CA ARG A 124 11.88 -6.75 4.34
C ARG A 124 11.12 -6.51 5.63
N LEU A 125 11.03 -5.26 6.09
CA LEU A 125 10.22 -4.88 7.24
C LEU A 125 8.73 -5.18 7.02
N VAL A 126 8.18 -4.74 5.88
CA VAL A 126 6.78 -5.00 5.51
C VAL A 126 6.51 -6.50 5.43
N HIS A 127 7.43 -7.25 4.80
CA HIS A 127 7.30 -8.71 4.70
C HIS A 127 7.36 -9.41 6.06
N LYS A 128 8.24 -8.97 6.97
CA LYS A 128 8.28 -9.48 8.35
C LYS A 128 6.98 -9.16 9.10
N PHE A 129 6.42 -7.97 8.89
CA PHE A 129 5.19 -7.53 9.56
C PHE A 129 3.96 -8.29 9.05
N LYS A 130 3.78 -8.44 7.73
CA LYS A 130 2.65 -9.16 7.13
C LYS A 130 2.57 -10.62 7.58
N ASN A 131 3.73 -11.25 7.82
CA ASN A 131 3.82 -12.64 8.29
C ASN A 131 3.80 -12.77 9.82
N SER A 132 3.50 -11.70 10.55
CA SER A 132 3.39 -11.72 12.01
C SER A 132 1.93 -11.73 12.45
N ASN A 133 1.65 -12.22 13.66
CA ASN A 133 0.31 -12.19 14.26
C ASN A 133 -0.11 -10.78 14.75
N ARG A 134 0.53 -9.72 14.25
CA ARG A 134 0.28 -8.33 14.66
C ARG A 134 -0.41 -7.49 13.59
N ALA A 135 -0.38 -7.91 12.32
CA ALA A 135 -1.01 -7.17 11.24
C ALA A 135 -2.53 -7.30 11.35
N SER A 136 -3.22 -6.16 11.27
CA SER A 136 -4.69 -6.11 11.26
C SER A 136 -5.24 -6.25 9.83
N ILE A 137 -4.43 -5.90 8.83
CA ILE A 137 -4.79 -5.92 7.41
C ILE A 137 -3.75 -6.67 6.56
N HIS A 138 -4.09 -6.96 5.32
CA HIS A 138 -3.14 -7.51 4.35
C HIS A 138 -2.19 -6.42 3.86
N HIS A 139 -0.89 -6.68 3.97
CA HIS A 139 0.14 -5.81 3.44
C HIS A 139 0.83 -6.43 2.24
N LEU A 140 0.93 -5.65 1.18
CA LEU A 140 1.62 -5.97 -0.06
C LEU A 140 2.71 -4.94 -0.33
N VAL A 141 3.70 -5.30 -1.14
CA VAL A 141 4.82 -4.46 -1.53
C VAL A 141 4.70 -4.10 -3.01
N HIS A 142 4.61 -2.81 -3.28
CA HIS A 142 4.67 -2.23 -4.62
C HIS A 142 6.03 -1.56 -4.84
N ALA A 143 6.94 -2.22 -5.56
CA ALA A 143 8.23 -1.63 -5.94
C ALA A 143 8.05 -0.64 -7.10
N ARG A 144 8.49 0.59 -6.91
CA ARG A 144 8.55 1.62 -7.95
C ARG A 144 10.00 1.78 -8.39
N PHE A 145 10.31 1.30 -9.58
CA PHE A 145 11.66 1.32 -10.13
C PHE A 145 11.85 2.47 -11.10
N GLU A 146 12.83 3.32 -10.87
CA GLU A 146 13.25 4.35 -11.82
C GLU A 146 14.11 3.73 -12.93
N ILE A 147 13.72 3.85 -14.20
CA ILE A 147 14.43 3.22 -15.32
C ILE A 147 15.82 3.82 -15.58
N SER A 148 16.02 5.08 -15.19
CA SER A 148 17.33 5.75 -15.30
C SER A 148 18.31 5.35 -14.20
N ASN A 149 17.91 4.45 -13.29
CA ASN A 149 18.72 4.00 -12.17
C ASN A 149 19.54 2.74 -12.53
N PHE A 150 20.67 2.96 -13.20
CA PHE A 150 21.61 1.92 -13.58
C PHE A 150 22.43 1.44 -12.35
N GLY A 151 21.96 0.38 -11.69
CA GLY A 151 22.60 -0.24 -10.52
C GLY A 151 21.60 -0.92 -9.57
N ALA A 152 20.40 -0.32 -9.42
CA ALA A 152 19.37 -0.81 -8.51
C ALA A 152 18.53 -1.99 -9.05
N GLU A 153 18.65 -2.33 -10.34
CA GLU A 153 17.96 -3.46 -10.96
C GLU A 153 18.36 -4.79 -10.29
N SER A 154 19.63 -4.91 -9.88
CA SER A 154 20.15 -6.10 -9.19
C SER A 154 19.42 -6.36 -7.87
N VAL A 155 19.09 -5.30 -7.13
CA VAL A 155 18.36 -5.37 -5.86
C VAL A 155 16.91 -5.79 -6.12
N ILE A 156 16.23 -5.14 -7.07
CA ILE A 156 14.84 -5.47 -7.39
C ILE A 156 14.71 -6.90 -7.89
N PHE A 157 15.58 -7.35 -8.81
CA PHE A 157 15.54 -8.73 -9.29
C PHE A 157 15.77 -9.74 -8.17
N ARG A 158 16.63 -9.43 -7.20
CA ARG A 158 16.80 -10.27 -6.01
C ARG A 158 15.52 -10.32 -5.18
N LEU A 159 14.91 -9.18 -4.87
CA LEU A 159 13.69 -9.12 -4.05
C LEU A 159 12.50 -9.82 -4.72
N ILE A 160 12.38 -9.73 -6.05
CA ILE A 160 11.37 -10.48 -6.82
C ILE A 160 11.62 -11.98 -6.71
N ARG A 161 12.87 -12.44 -6.87
CA ARG A 161 13.22 -13.87 -6.73
C ARG A 161 13.00 -14.42 -5.33
N GLU A 162 13.07 -13.56 -4.32
CA GLU A 162 12.78 -13.88 -2.92
C GLU A 162 11.27 -13.82 -2.58
N ASP A 163 10.39 -13.55 -3.56
CA ASP A 163 8.93 -13.41 -3.38
C ASP A 163 8.54 -12.28 -2.40
N LEU A 164 9.35 -11.22 -2.35
CA LEU A 164 9.14 -10.08 -1.45
C LEU A 164 8.42 -8.91 -2.11
N ILE A 165 8.16 -8.98 -3.42
CA ILE A 165 7.54 -7.91 -4.21
C ILE A 165 6.25 -8.45 -4.82
N ASP A 166 5.11 -7.84 -4.48
CA ASP A 166 3.80 -8.24 -4.99
C ASP A 166 3.44 -7.49 -6.30
N MET A 167 3.99 -6.29 -6.51
CA MET A 167 3.77 -5.48 -7.72
C MET A 167 5.00 -4.65 -8.07
N VAL A 168 5.23 -4.42 -9.37
CA VAL A 168 6.29 -3.53 -9.89
C VAL A 168 5.69 -2.47 -10.80
N SER A 169 6.09 -1.21 -10.61
CA SER A 169 5.89 -0.15 -11.62
C SER A 169 7.23 0.40 -12.08
N LEU A 170 7.34 0.61 -13.39
CA LEU A 170 8.46 1.30 -14.00
C LEU A 170 8.13 2.79 -14.07
N MET A 171 9.02 3.61 -13.54
CA MET A 171 8.93 5.06 -13.55
C MET A 171 10.01 5.61 -14.47
N ASP A 172 9.66 6.63 -15.25
CA ASP A 172 10.59 7.37 -16.09
C ASP A 172 10.47 8.86 -15.79
N HIS A 173 11.41 9.37 -14.99
CA HIS A 173 11.53 10.79 -14.73
C HIS A 173 12.62 11.45 -15.60
N THR A 174 12.96 10.87 -16.75
CA THR A 174 13.89 11.48 -17.73
C THR A 174 13.24 12.72 -18.35
N PRO A 175 13.89 13.91 -18.27
CA PRO A 175 13.34 15.12 -18.88
C PRO A 175 13.18 15.00 -20.41
N GLY A 176 12.04 15.45 -20.94
CA GLY A 176 11.76 15.51 -22.38
C GLY A 176 11.10 14.26 -22.98
N GLN A 177 11.32 13.07 -22.43
CA GLN A 177 10.68 11.82 -22.87
C GLN A 177 9.76 11.19 -21.81
N GLY A 178 10.08 11.32 -20.53
CA GLY A 178 9.33 10.75 -19.40
C GLY A 178 8.22 11.65 -18.86
N GLN A 179 8.00 11.63 -17.54
CA GLN A 179 6.93 12.38 -16.86
C GLN A 179 6.97 13.90 -17.09
N PHE A 180 8.15 14.47 -17.34
CA PHE A 180 8.32 15.91 -17.51
C PHE A 180 8.61 16.26 -18.97
N LYS A 181 7.73 17.06 -19.57
CA LYS A 181 7.87 17.51 -20.97
C LYS A 181 9.03 18.48 -21.19
N THR A 182 9.47 19.19 -20.16
CA THR A 182 10.57 20.16 -20.26
C THR A 182 11.50 20.10 -19.05
N PHE A 183 12.72 20.57 -19.22
CA PHE A 183 13.72 20.67 -18.16
C PHE A 183 13.26 21.59 -17.03
N GLU A 184 12.59 22.69 -17.36
CA GLU A 184 12.08 23.66 -16.38
C GLU A 184 11.01 23.04 -15.48
N ALA A 185 10.15 22.18 -16.04
CA ALA A 185 9.15 21.45 -15.27
C ALA A 185 9.78 20.43 -14.31
N TYR A 186 10.83 19.73 -14.75
CA TYR A 186 11.61 18.83 -13.91
C TYR A 186 12.34 19.60 -12.79
N ALA A 187 13.01 20.71 -13.12
CA ALA A 187 13.73 21.53 -12.17
C ALA A 187 12.80 22.16 -11.12
N ALA A 188 11.61 22.64 -11.54
CA ALA A 188 10.61 23.18 -10.62
C ALA A 188 10.09 22.12 -9.64
N TYR A 189 9.84 20.90 -10.12
CA TYR A 189 9.43 19.77 -9.27
C TYR A 189 10.53 19.41 -8.26
N GLN A 190 11.77 19.20 -8.72
CA GLN A 190 12.87 18.81 -7.84
C GLN A 190 13.19 19.90 -6.81
N THR A 191 13.12 21.18 -7.18
CA THR A 191 13.31 22.30 -6.24
C THR A 191 12.20 22.32 -5.19
N GLY A 192 10.94 22.11 -5.60
CA GLY A 192 9.79 22.13 -4.70
C GLY A 192 9.74 20.96 -3.72
N VAL A 193 10.10 19.75 -4.18
CA VAL A 193 10.02 18.51 -3.39
C VAL A 193 11.29 18.25 -2.59
N HIS A 194 12.47 18.43 -3.20
CA HIS A 194 13.75 18.01 -2.62
C HIS A 194 14.65 19.17 -2.15
N LYS A 195 14.20 20.44 -2.30
CA LYS A 195 14.97 21.64 -1.91
C LYS A 195 16.41 21.66 -2.45
N VAL A 196 16.63 21.05 -3.61
CA VAL A 196 17.93 21.00 -4.28
C VAL A 196 18.23 22.31 -4.99
N THR A 197 19.51 22.65 -5.05
CA THR A 197 20.01 23.84 -5.77
C THR A 197 19.97 23.62 -7.29
N PRO A 198 19.87 24.70 -8.10
CA PRO A 198 19.91 24.60 -9.56
C PRO A 198 21.15 23.86 -10.10
N GLU A 199 22.30 24.02 -9.44
CA GLU A 199 23.55 23.36 -9.81
C GLU A 199 23.49 21.84 -9.57
N GLN A 200 22.82 21.41 -8.50
CA GLN A 200 22.58 19.99 -8.23
C GLN A 200 21.57 19.38 -9.23
N ILE A 201 20.60 20.16 -9.68
CA ILE A 201 19.63 19.72 -10.70
C ILE A 201 20.31 19.49 -12.04
N ALA A 202 21.23 20.38 -12.45
CA ALA A 202 21.99 20.21 -13.69
C ALA A 202 22.81 18.90 -13.69
N ALA A 203 23.51 18.61 -12.58
CA ALA A 203 24.28 17.38 -12.41
C ALA A 203 23.42 16.10 -12.39
N LEU A 204 22.20 16.17 -11.84
CA LEU A 204 21.23 15.07 -11.86
C LEU A 204 20.71 14.76 -13.27
N VAL A 205 20.56 15.79 -14.12
CA VAL A 205 20.07 15.61 -15.50
C VAL A 205 21.15 15.02 -16.40
N GLU A 206 22.40 15.46 -16.30
CA GLU A 206 23.51 14.88 -17.08
C GLU A 206 23.71 13.38 -16.85
N ARG A 207 23.28 12.85 -15.69
CA ARG A 207 23.36 11.42 -15.38
C ARG A 207 22.17 10.59 -15.86
N LYS A 208 21.04 11.24 -16.18
CA LYS A 208 19.79 10.59 -16.61
C LYS A 208 19.67 10.45 -18.13
N VAL A 209 20.58 11.07 -18.89
CA VAL A 209 20.62 11.07 -20.36
C VAL A 209 21.71 10.14 -20.87
#